data_AF-A0A392UTZ1-F1
#
_entry.id   AF-A0A392UTZ1-F1
#
_cell.length_a   1.000
_cell.length_b   1.000
_cell.length_c   1.000
_cell.angle_alpha   90.00
_cell.angle_beta   90.00
_cell.angle_gamma   90.00
#
_symmetry.space_group_name_H-M   'P 1'
#
loop_
_entity.id
_entity.type
_entity.pdbx_description
1 polymer ?
#
loop_
_entity_poly.entity_id
_entity_poly.type
_entity_poly.pdbx_seq_one_letter_code
_entity_poly.pdbx_strand_id
1 'polypeptide(L)' 'MRASQSRQKSYADKGRKDVEFQEGDHVFMRVTSTTGIWRALKSKKLAP' A
#
# COMPACT_ATOMS: atom_id res chain seq x y z
N MET A 1 -18.43 -24.04 -10.50
CA MET A 1 -17.13 -23.33 -10.58
C MET A 1 -17.26 -21.81 -10.37
N ARG A 2 -18.24 -21.13 -10.97
CA ARG A 2 -18.41 -19.66 -10.82
C ARG A 2 -18.74 -19.18 -9.40
N ALA A 3 -19.48 -19.97 -8.62
CA ALA A 3 -19.86 -19.62 -7.25
C ALA A 3 -18.67 -19.54 -6.27
N SER A 4 -17.64 -20.39 -6.41
CA SER A 4 -16.45 -20.28 -5.56
C SER A 4 -15.57 -19.09 -5.97
N GLN A 5 -15.48 -18.79 -7.27
CA GLN A 5 -14.72 -17.66 -7.80
C GLN A 5 -15.34 -16.31 -7.43
N SER A 6 -16.68 -16.16 -7.47
CA SER A 6 -17.32 -14.92 -7.02
C SER A 6 -17.13 -14.69 -5.53
N ARG A 7 -17.17 -15.76 -4.72
CA ARG A 7 -16.91 -15.71 -3.29
C ARG A 7 -15.46 -15.31 -2.98
N GLN A 8 -14.50 -15.86 -3.72
CA GLN A 8 -13.08 -15.49 -3.59
C GLN A 8 -12.82 -14.03 -3.99
N LYS A 9 -13.40 -13.56 -5.10
CA LYS A 9 -13.32 -12.15 -5.51
C LYS A 9 -13.94 -11.22 -4.47
N SER A 10 -15.13 -11.54 -3.96
CA SER A 10 -15.75 -10.75 -2.89
C SER A 10 -14.91 -10.69 -1.61
N TYR A 11 -14.16 -11.75 -1.28
CA TYR A 11 -13.22 -11.72 -0.15
C TYR A 11 -11.97 -10.88 -0.43
N ALA A 12 -11.46 -10.86 -1.66
CA ALA A 12 -10.32 -10.04 -2.07
C ALA A 12 -10.70 -8.56 -2.27
N ASP A 13 -11.92 -8.30 -2.73
CA ASP A 13 -12.50 -6.99 -2.98
C ASP A 13 -13.13 -6.38 -1.70
N LYS A 14 -12.73 -6.86 -0.51
CA LYS A 14 -13.10 -6.25 0.77
C LYS A 14 -12.35 -4.93 0.97
N GLY A 15 -12.80 -3.93 0.21
CA GLY A 15 -12.84 -2.54 0.67
C GLY A 15 -11.53 -1.78 0.56
N ARG A 16 -11.22 -1.31 -0.66
CA ARG A 16 -10.92 0.13 -0.78
C ARG A 16 -12.29 0.81 -0.76
N LYS A 17 -12.75 1.22 0.41
CA LYS A 17 -13.83 2.20 0.47
C LYS A 17 -13.23 3.51 -0.01
N ASP A 18 -13.90 4.18 -0.94
CA ASP A 18 -13.64 5.59 -1.17
C ASP A 18 -14.02 6.30 0.12
N VAL A 19 -13.00 6.74 0.85
CA VAL A 19 -13.21 7.45 2.11
C VAL A 19 -13.46 8.91 1.73
N GLU A 20 -14.72 9.31 1.85
CA GLU A 20 -15.10 10.72 1.76
C GLU A 20 -14.79 11.37 3.12
N PHE A 21 -13.91 12.36 3.12
CA PHE A 21 -13.56 13.13 4.31
C PHE A 21 -14.37 14.42 4.33
N GLN A 22 -14.86 14.82 5.50
CA GLN A 22 -15.52 16.11 5.72
C GLN A 22 -14.54 17.14 6.30
N GLU A 23 -14.86 18.42 6.16
CA GLU A 23 -14.09 19.50 6.77
C GLU A 23 -14.05 19.34 8.30
N GLY A 24 -12.85 19.11 8.86
CA GLY A 24 -12.65 18.87 10.30
C GLY A 24 -12.24 17.43 10.65
N ASP A 25 -12.28 16.49 9.70
CA ASP A 25 -11.81 15.13 9.91
C ASP A 25 -10.27 15.07 10.02
N HIS A 26 -9.77 14.55 11.14
CA HIS A 26 -8.35 14.35 11.36
C HIS A 26 -7.93 12.94 10.94
N VAL A 27 -7.23 12.83 9.82
CA VAL A 27 -6.80 11.54 9.26
C VAL A 27 -5.29 11.40 9.19
N PHE A 28 -4.81 10.24 9.64
CA PHE A 28 -3.39 9.91 9.61
C PHE A 28 -3.07 9.14 8.33
N MET A 29 -2.36 9.78 7.40
CA MET A 29 -1.88 9.12 6.20
C MET A 29 -0.59 8.34 6.50
N ARG A 30 -0.60 7.02 6.29
CA ARG A 30 0.61 6.21 6.40
C ARG A 30 1.46 6.35 5.13
N VAL A 31 2.45 7.23 5.16
CA VAL A 31 3.41 7.40 4.06
C VAL A 31 4.62 6.51 4.27
N THR A 32 4.81 5.52 3.41
CA THR A 32 6.11 4.85 3.29
C THR A 32 7.00 5.68 2.38
N SER A 33 8.14 6.17 2.89
CA SER A 33 9.11 6.87 2.06
C SER A 33 9.60 5.94 0.95
N THR A 34 9.33 6.27 -0.31
CA THR A 34 9.79 5.51 -1.48
C THR A 34 11.32 5.53 -1.64
N THR A 35 12.01 6.33 -0.80
CA THR A 35 13.43 6.64 -0.86
C THR A 35 14.38 5.50 -0.47
N GLY A 36 13.89 4.37 0.04
CA GLY A 36 14.73 3.51 0.90
C GLY A 36 15.38 2.25 0.33
N ILE A 37 14.84 1.59 -0.70
CA ILE A 37 15.38 0.26 -1.10
C ILE A 37 16.47 0.39 -2.16
N TRP A 38 16.22 1.19 -3.20
CA TRP A 38 17.17 1.36 -4.31
C TRP A 38 18.42 2.17 -3.94
N ARG A 39 18.32 3.11 -2.98
CA ARG A 39 19.47 3.91 -2.53
C ARG A 39 20.35 3.16 -1.54
N ALA A 40 19.77 2.32 -0.67
CA ALA A 40 20.52 1.52 0.30
C ALA A 40 21.41 0.45 -0.37
N LEU A 41 21.03 -0.05 -1.55
CA LEU A 41 21.84 -1.01 -2.32
C LEU A 41 23.10 -0.40 -2.96
N LYS A 42 23.21 0.94 -3.03
CA LYS A 42 24.36 1.63 -3.66
C LYS A 42 25.54 1.91 -2.74
N SER A 43 25.53 1.48 -1.48
CA SER A 43 26.72 1.56 -0.63
C SER A 43 27.57 0.29 -0.75
N LYS A 44 28.19 0.08 -1.92
CA LYS A 44 29.40 -0.76 -2.02
C LYS A 44 30.60 0.14 -1.74
N LYS A 45 31.23 -0.08 -0.59
CA LYS A 45 32.49 0.54 -0.17
C LYS A 45 33.54 0.30 -1.25
N LEU A 46 34.01 1.37 -1.91
CA LEU A 46 35.23 1.33 -2.71
C LEU A 46 36.39 1.35 -1.72
N ALA A 47 37.05 0.21 -1.56
CA ALA A 47 38.33 0.13 -0.87
C ALA A 47 39.43 0.70 -1.80
N PRO A 48 40.48 1.34 -1.26
CA PRO A 48 41.58 1.88 -2.06
C PRO A 48 42.33 0.80 -2.83
#